data_AF-A0A6A2WA75-F1
#
_entry.id   AF-A0A6A2WA75-F1
#
_cell.length_a   1.000
_cell.length_b   1.000
_cell.length_c   1.000
_cell.angle_alpha   90.00
_cell.angle_beta   90.00
_cell.angle_gamma   90.00
#
_symmetry.space_group_name_H-M   'P 1'
#
loop_
_entity.id
_entity.type
_entity.pdbx_description
1 polymer ?
#
loop_
_entity_poly.entity_id
_entity_poly.type
_entity_poly.pdbx_seq_one_letter_code
_entity_poly.pdbx_strand_id
1 'polypeptide(L)' 'MGTKNMIIVAVFIFCIISSQMESVEPQVDCFDACVTGCPLTNSRFTQRCERKCQIRCNLDSMADGNLD' A
#
# COMPACT_ATOMS: atom_id res chain seq x y z
N MET A 1 -41.12 -13.21 -0.21
CA MET A 1 -40.33 -12.03 0.22
C MET A 1 -40.57 -10.94 -0.81
N GLY A 2 -41.18 -9.80 -0.45
CA GLY A 2 -41.53 -8.76 -1.43
C GLY A 2 -40.28 -8.19 -2.11
N THR A 3 -40.39 -7.75 -3.37
CA THR A 3 -39.28 -7.19 -4.15
C THR A 3 -38.49 -6.11 -3.40
N LYS A 4 -39.20 -5.26 -2.63
CA LYS A 4 -38.64 -4.27 -1.70
C LYS A 4 -37.65 -4.86 -0.68
N ASN A 5 -37.94 -6.04 -0.11
CA ASN A 5 -37.07 -6.70 0.86
C ASN A 5 -35.85 -7.32 0.18
N MET A 6 -35.99 -7.76 -1.08
CA MET A 6 -34.87 -8.28 -1.88
C MET A 6 -33.86 -7.18 -2.23
N ILE A 7 -34.35 -5.98 -2.56
CA ILE A 7 -33.49 -4.82 -2.85
C ILE A 7 -32.69 -4.44 -1.61
N ILE A 8 -33.34 -4.38 -0.44
CA ILE A 8 -32.68 -4.06 0.83
C ILE A 8 -31.55 -5.06 1.12
N VAL A 9 -31.82 -6.37 1.00
CA VAL A 9 -30.82 -7.42 1.21
C VAL A 9 -29.65 -7.29 0.23
N ALA A 10 -29.91 -7.02 -1.04
CA ALA A 10 -28.87 -6.84 -2.05
C ALA A 10 -27.96 -5.65 -1.75
N VAL A 11 -28.54 -4.52 -1.31
CA VAL A 11 -27.78 -3.32 -0.91
C VAL A 11 -26.92 -3.61 0.33
N PHE A 12 -27.46 -4.30 1.33
CA PHE A 12 -26.68 -4.70 2.51
C PHE A 12 -25.50 -5.58 2.15
N ILE A 13 -25.70 -6.60 1.31
CA ILE A 13 -24.62 -7.48 0.84
C ILE A 13 -23.54 -6.66 0.12
N PHE A 14 -23.93 -5.74 -0.76
CA PHE A 14 -23.00 -4.88 -1.47
C PHE A 14 -22.19 -3.96 -0.54
N CYS A 15 -22.83 -3.38 0.48
CA CYS A 15 -22.15 -2.55 1.48
C CYS A 15 -21.10 -3.35 2.26
N ILE A 16 -21.44 -4.58 2.69
CA ILE A 16 -20.50 -5.44 3.43
C ILE A 16 -19.28 -5.79 2.57
N ILE A 17 -19.49 -6.12 1.29
CA ILE A 17 -18.38 -6.43 0.36
C ILE A 17 -17.51 -5.19 0.13
N SER A 18 -18.12 -4.01 0.01
CA SER A 18 -17.39 -2.74 -0.18
C SER A 18 -16.60 -2.33 1.06
N SER A 19 -17.13 -2.57 2.27
CA SER A 19 -16.43 -2.30 3.53
C SER A 19 -15.25 -3.23 3.78
N GLN A 20 -15.20 -4.40 3.14
CA GLN A 20 -14.05 -5.31 3.18
C GLN A 20 -13.00 -4.99 2.11
N MET A 21 -13.18 -3.93 1.32
CA MET A 21 -12.07 -3.33 0.60
C MET A 21 -11.24 -2.55 1.61
N GLU A 22 -10.51 -3.27 2.46
CA GLU A 22 -9.26 -2.74 2.98
C GLU A 22 -8.52 -2.20 1.77
N SER A 23 -8.21 -0.91 1.82
CA SER A 23 -7.39 -0.26 0.82
C SER A 23 -6.16 -1.15 0.65
N VAL A 24 -6.14 -1.90 -0.44
CA VAL A 24 -4.91 -2.50 -0.94
C VAL A 24 -4.14 -1.29 -1.43
N GLU A 25 -3.55 -0.57 -0.48
CA GLU A 25 -2.49 0.35 -0.73
C GLU A 25 -1.56 -0.42 -1.66
N PRO A 26 -1.25 0.11 -2.85
CA PRO A 26 -0.30 -0.55 -3.69
C PRO A 26 0.92 -0.76 -2.79
N GLN A 27 1.21 -2.02 -2.45
CA GLN A 27 2.44 -2.42 -1.80
C GLN A 27 3.57 -2.20 -2.81
N VAL A 28 3.69 -0.97 -3.29
CA VAL A 28 4.95 -0.49 -3.81
C VAL A 28 5.80 -0.50 -2.57
N ASP A 29 6.56 -1.59 -2.40
CA ASP A 29 7.56 -1.70 -1.38
C ASP A 29 8.27 -0.34 -1.36
N CYS A 30 8.32 0.31 -0.20
CA CYS A 30 8.99 1.61 -0.07
C CYS A 30 10.36 1.59 -0.77
N PHE A 31 11.01 0.41 -0.74
CA PHE A 31 12.24 0.14 -1.45
C PHE A 31 12.12 0.35 -2.97
N ASP A 32 11.11 -0.21 -3.62
CA ASP A 32 10.87 -0.11 -5.07
C ASP A 32 10.54 1.33 -5.50
N ALA A 33 9.70 2.04 -4.71
CA ALA A 33 9.43 3.46 -4.91
C ALA A 33 10.71 4.30 -4.81
N CYS A 34 11.54 4.01 -3.80
CA CYS A 34 12.78 4.75 -3.55
C CYS A 34 13.83 4.47 -4.62
N VAL A 35 13.96 3.22 -5.08
CA VAL A 35 14.93 2.81 -6.10
C VAL A 35 14.56 3.35 -7.48
N THR A 36 13.27 3.52 -7.77
CA THR A 36 12.80 4.17 -9.02
C THR A 36 13.37 5.60 -9.17
N GLY A 37 13.65 6.30 -8.07
CA GLY A 37 14.27 7.62 -8.08
C GLY A 37 15.80 7.63 -8.14
N CYS A 38 16.45 6.45 -8.14
CA CYS A 38 17.91 6.38 -8.11
C CYS A 38 18.55 6.68 -9.48
N PRO A 39 19.68 7.41 -9.51
CA PRO A 39 20.39 7.70 -10.75
C PRO A 39 20.94 6.41 -11.38
N LEU A 40 20.54 6.11 -12.62
CA LEU A 40 21.03 4.96 -13.41
C LEU A 40 22.40 5.22 -14.08
N THR A 41 22.94 6.43 -13.98
CA THR A 41 24.12 6.85 -14.75
C THR A 41 25.44 6.27 -14.26
N ASN A 42 25.53 5.84 -13.00
CA ASN A 42 26.73 5.23 -12.45
C ASN A 42 26.36 4.14 -11.44
N SER A 43 26.87 2.93 -11.63
CA SER A 43 26.66 1.78 -10.73
C SER A 43 27.01 2.09 -9.26
N ARG A 44 28.05 2.91 -9.03
CA ARG A 44 28.46 3.33 -7.68
C ARG A 44 27.43 4.24 -7.00
N PHE A 45 26.75 5.10 -7.75
CA PHE A 45 25.68 5.96 -7.21
C PHE A 45 24.39 5.17 -7.01
N THR A 46 24.07 4.24 -7.91
CA THR A 46 22.94 3.31 -7.78
C THR A 46 23.06 2.49 -6.48
N GLN A 47 24.20 1.83 -6.24
CA GLN A 47 24.42 1.07 -5.00
C GLN A 47 24.35 1.92 -3.71
N ARG A 48 24.76 3.19 -3.79
CA ARG A 48 24.68 4.11 -2.65
C ARG A 48 23.25 4.55 -2.39
N CYS A 49 22.47 4.74 -3.46
CA CYS A 49 21.07 5.09 -3.40
C CYS A 49 20.22 3.92 -2.89
N GLU A 50 20.44 2.71 -3.39
CA GLU A 50 19.79 1.48 -2.89
C GLU A 50 20.03 1.27 -1.38
N ARG A 51 21.27 1.43 -0.90
CA ARG A 51 21.55 1.37 0.55
C ARG A 51 20.80 2.42 1.36
N LYS A 52 20.61 3.63 0.82
CA LYS A 52 19.78 4.65 1.49
C LYS A 52 18.31 4.26 1.50
N CYS A 53 17.81 3.68 0.42
CA CYS A 53 16.44 3.18 0.34
C CYS A 53 16.20 2.04 1.35
N GLN A 54 17.14 1.11 1.50
CA GLN A 54 17.04 0.07 2.54
C GLN A 54 16.94 0.66 3.95
N ILE A 55 17.79 1.63 4.29
CA ILE A 55 17.76 2.26 5.62
C ILE A 55 16.45 3.04 5.83
N ARG A 56 16.03 3.83 4.83
CA ARG A 56 14.83 4.66 4.93
C ARG A 56 13.57 3.81 5.08
N CYS A 57 13.41 2.79 4.26
CA CYS A 57 12.22 1.95 4.29
C CYS A 57 12.17 1.03 5.51
N ASN A 58 13.33 0.59 6.03
CA ASN A 58 13.37 -0.12 7.31
C ASN A 58 12.96 0.79 8.48
N LEU A 59 13.31 2.09 8.42
CA LEU A 59 12.86 3.08 9.40
C LEU A 59 11.38 3.44 9.25
N ASP A 60 10.86 3.54 8.03
CA ASP A 60 9.44 3.80 7.77
C ASP A 60 8.57 2.64 8.30
N SER A 61 9.01 1.39 8.11
CA SER A 61 8.37 0.20 8.73
C SER A 61 8.36 0.21 10.27
N MET A 62 9.30 0.92 10.91
CA MET A 62 9.31 1.12 12.37
C MET A 62 8.47 2.31 12.81
N ALA A 63 8.31 3.33 11.96
CA ALA A 63 7.54 4.53 12.25
C ALA A 63 6.02 4.30 12.11
N ASP A 64 5.60 3.47 11.15
CA ASP A 64 4.19 3.10 10.96
C ASP A 64 3.64 2.20 12.08
N GLY A 65 4.51 1.66 12.96
CA GLY A 65 4.12 0.95 14.17
C GLY A 65 3.77 1.83 15.37
N ASN A 66 3.68 3.16 15.20
CA ASN A 66 3.34 4.11 16.27
C ASN A 66 2.16 5.05 15.93
N LEU A 67 1.30 4.65 14.98
CA LEU A 67 -0.06 5.19 14.86
C LEU A 67 -1.06 4.11 15.32
N ASP A 68 -1.11 3.89 16.63
CA ASP A 68 -2.29 3.34 17.33
C ASP A 68 -2.92 4.45 18.20
#